data_AF-A0A3D4V3Z6-F1
#
_entry.id   AF-A0A3D4V3Z6-F1
#
_cell.length_a   1.000
_cell.length_b   1.000
_cell.length_c   1.000
_cell.angle_alpha   90.00
_cell.angle_beta   90.00
_cell.angle_gamma   90.00
#
_symmetry.space_group_name_H-M   'P 1'
#
loop_
_entity.id
_entity.type
_entity.pdbx_description
1 polymer ?
#
loop_
_entity_poly.entity_id
_entity_poly.type
_entity_poly.pdbx_seq_one_letter_code
_entity_poly.pdbx_strand_id
1 'polypeptide(L)'
;MKRLTLPAIIITLFVITYIVFRAQNSSVSKDRVSGKVIAFTNVSVIPMTGNMVLENQTVVISNDEISHIVPFESIEFDDEATLIDGTGKFLMPGLAEMHGHVPPTDPPSNAPRYMTREYVENTLFLYTAAGVTTVRGMLGWANQLSLKEK
;
A
#
# COMPACT_ATOMS: atom_id res chain seq x y z
N MET A 1 -3.95 64.52 -12.31
CA MET A 1 -3.69 63.24 -11.60
C MET A 1 -5.02 62.71 -11.06
N LYS A 2 -5.64 61.72 -11.71
CA LYS A 2 -6.92 61.15 -11.25
C LYS A 2 -6.65 60.31 -10.00
N ARG A 3 -7.02 60.81 -8.82
CA ARG A 3 -6.97 60.03 -7.58
C ARG A 3 -7.99 58.89 -7.71
N LEU A 4 -7.52 57.64 -7.76
CA LEU A 4 -8.43 56.51 -7.58
C LEU A 4 -9.14 56.71 -6.25
N THR A 5 -10.47 56.74 -6.27
CA THR A 5 -11.27 56.82 -5.06
C THR A 5 -11.08 55.51 -4.30
N LEU A 6 -10.81 55.60 -2.99
CA LEU A 6 -10.67 54.47 -2.06
C LEU A 6 -11.63 53.28 -2.31
N PRO A 7 -12.93 53.48 -2.65
CA PRO A 7 -13.83 52.38 -3.02
C PRO A 7 -13.39 51.54 -4.22
N ALA A 8 -12.76 52.13 -5.24
CA ALA A 8 -12.29 51.41 -6.42
C ALA A 8 -11.15 50.44 -6.08
N ILE A 9 -10.29 50.80 -5.13
CA ILE A 9 -9.19 49.95 -4.65
C ILE A 9 -9.73 48.74 -3.89
N ILE A 10 -10.74 48.96 -3.03
CA ILE A 10 -11.37 47.89 -2.23
C ILE A 10 -12.09 46.89 -3.14
N ILE A 11 -12.84 47.36 -4.13
CA ILE A 11 -13.53 46.48 -5.10
C ILE A 11 -12.50 45.66 -5.89
N THR A 12 -11.41 46.28 -6.32
CA THR A 12 -10.35 45.59 -7.06
C THR A 12 -9.69 44.49 -6.20
N LEU A 13 -9.41 44.79 -4.92
CA LEU A 13 -8.91 43.80 -3.96
C LEU A 13 -9.88 42.64 -3.74
N PHE A 14 -11.17 42.90 -3.58
CA PHE A 14 -12.18 41.85 -3.43
C PHE A 14 -12.30 40.97 -4.68
N VAL A 15 -12.25 41.58 -5.87
CA VAL A 15 -12.28 40.84 -7.14
C VAL A 15 -11.03 39.98 -7.30
N ILE A 16 -9.84 40.50 -6.99
CA ILE A 16 -8.59 39.73 -7.03
C ILE A 16 -8.64 38.56 -6.04
N THR A 17 -9.07 38.79 -4.79
CA THR A 17 -9.20 37.71 -3.79
C THR A 17 -10.22 36.67 -4.22
N TYR A 18 -11.35 37.08 -4.82
CA TYR A 18 -12.35 36.15 -5.35
C TYR A 18 -11.80 35.32 -6.51
N ILE A 19 -11.05 35.92 -7.43
CA ILE A 19 -10.40 35.21 -8.54
C ILE A 19 -9.35 34.23 -8.02
N VAL A 20 -8.51 34.63 -7.06
CA VAL A 20 -7.49 33.74 -6.45
C VAL A 20 -8.15 32.58 -5.71
N PHE A 21 -9.22 32.83 -4.95
CA PHE A 21 -10.00 31.79 -4.27
C PHE A 21 -10.63 30.80 -5.27
N ARG A 22 -11.20 31.30 -6.37
CA ARG A 22 -11.75 30.45 -7.44
C ARG A 22 -10.68 29.66 -8.18
N ALA A 23 -9.51 30.25 -8.41
CA ALA A 23 -8.38 29.57 -9.03
C ALA A 23 -7.83 28.44 -8.14
N GLN A 24 -7.80 28.62 -6.82
CA GLN A 24 -7.45 27.56 -5.86
C GLN A 24 -8.52 26.46 -5.77
N ASN A 25 -9.79 26.81 -5.96
CA ASN A 25 -10.91 25.85 -6.02
C ASN A 25 -11.11 25.19 -7.39
N SER A 26 -10.17 25.35 -8.32
CA SER A 26 -10.16 24.55 -9.54
C SER A 26 -10.01 23.09 -9.12
N SER A 27 -11.05 22.29 -9.33
CA SER A 27 -11.07 20.87 -9.02
C SER A 27 -9.81 20.23 -9.60
N VAL A 28 -8.87 19.83 -8.74
CA VAL A 28 -7.80 18.94 -9.15
C VAL A 28 -8.52 17.72 -9.72
N SER A 29 -8.32 17.48 -11.01
CA SER A 29 -8.80 16.27 -11.67
C SER A 29 -8.32 15.10 -10.83
N LYS A 30 -9.24 14.40 -10.15
CA LYS A 30 -8.89 13.18 -9.44
C LYS A 30 -8.47 12.16 -10.48
N ASP A 31 -7.33 11.52 -10.24
CA ASP A 31 -6.93 10.41 -11.10
C ASP A 31 -8.01 9.33 -11.03
N ARG A 32 -8.37 8.74 -12.17
CA ARG A 32 -9.32 7.63 -12.23
C ARG A 32 -8.55 6.35 -12.41
N VAL A 33 -8.74 5.41 -11.47
CA VAL A 33 -8.25 4.03 -11.61
C VAL A 33 -9.39 3.17 -12.10
N SER A 34 -9.13 2.43 -13.17
CA SER A 34 -10.11 1.53 -13.78
C SER A 34 -9.66 0.08 -13.76
N GLY A 35 -10.64 -0.83 -13.74
CA GLY A 35 -10.47 -2.27 -13.81
C GLY A 35 -10.29 -2.91 -12.43
N LYS A 36 -10.11 -4.23 -12.46
CA LYS A 36 -10.00 -5.06 -11.26
C LYS A 36 -8.73 -4.76 -10.46
N VAL A 37 -8.84 -3.88 -9.47
CA VAL A 37 -7.79 -3.52 -8.51
C VAL A 37 -8.25 -3.76 -7.07
N ILE A 38 -7.29 -3.79 -6.14
CA ILE A 38 -7.58 -3.75 -4.70
C ILE A 38 -7.08 -2.41 -4.16
N ALA A 39 -7.90 -1.70 -3.40
CA ALA A 39 -7.51 -0.43 -2.79
C ALA A 39 -7.81 -0.42 -1.30
N PHE A 40 -6.79 -0.12 -0.49
CA PHE A 40 -6.96 0.23 0.92
C PHE A 40 -7.23 1.72 1.02
N THR A 41 -8.40 2.14 1.46
CA THR A 41 -8.83 3.54 1.50
C THR A 41 -8.77 4.10 2.92
N ASN A 42 -8.51 5.41 3.04
CA ASN A 42 -8.44 6.14 4.31
C ASN A 42 -7.57 5.45 5.40
N VAL A 43 -6.40 4.93 5.00
CA VAL A 43 -5.52 4.14 5.87
C VAL A 43 -4.28 4.93 6.29
N SER A 44 -3.74 4.63 7.49
CA SER A 44 -2.44 5.15 7.93
C SER A 44 -1.32 4.22 7.48
N VAL A 45 -0.43 4.67 6.61
CA VAL A 45 0.66 3.85 6.05
C VAL A 45 1.95 4.03 6.86
N ILE A 46 2.59 2.91 7.21
CA ILE A 46 3.95 2.88 7.77
C ILE A 46 4.90 2.42 6.65
N PRO A 47 5.55 3.33 5.91
CA PRO A 47 6.22 3.01 4.65
C PRO A 47 7.57 2.29 4.81
N MET A 48 8.15 2.27 6.03
CA MET A 48 9.49 1.75 6.32
C MET A 48 10.65 2.44 5.57
N THR A 49 10.39 3.57 4.90
CA THR A 49 11.41 4.44 4.28
C THR A 49 11.94 5.53 5.23
N GLY A 50 11.33 5.68 6.41
CA GLY A 50 11.70 6.64 7.43
C GLY A 50 10.81 6.54 8.68
N ASN A 51 11.11 7.36 9.68
CA ASN A 51 10.36 7.40 10.95
C ASN A 51 9.12 8.29 10.83
N MET A 52 8.14 7.85 10.04
CA MET A 52 6.92 8.60 9.76
C MET A 52 5.72 7.67 9.57
N VAL A 53 4.54 8.24 9.79
CA VAL A 53 3.25 7.64 9.43
C VAL A 53 2.60 8.56 8.40
N LEU A 54 2.18 8.00 7.27
CA LEU A 54 1.41 8.72 6.27
C LEU A 54 -0.07 8.51 6.56
N GLU A 55 -0.72 9.52 7.15
CA GLU A 55 -2.15 9.45 7.48
C GLU A 55 -3.03 9.70 6.25
N ASN A 56 -4.28 9.21 6.30
CA ASN A 56 -5.33 9.47 5.31
C ASN A 56 -4.91 9.16 3.88
N GLN A 57 -4.29 7.99 3.67
CA GLN A 57 -3.83 7.55 2.35
C GLN A 57 -4.82 6.57 1.71
N THR A 58 -4.67 6.42 0.39
CA THR A 58 -5.16 5.31 -0.39
C THR A 58 -3.98 4.58 -1.02
N VAL A 59 -3.94 3.27 -0.84
CA VAL A 59 -2.92 2.39 -1.44
C VAL A 59 -3.59 1.46 -2.43
N VAL A 60 -3.17 1.53 -3.68
CA VAL A 60 -3.76 0.77 -4.80
C VAL A 60 -2.81 -0.34 -5.24
N ILE A 61 -3.33 -1.55 -5.33
CA ILE A 61 -2.65 -2.73 -5.82
C ILE A 61 -3.24 -3.12 -7.18
N SER A 62 -2.39 -3.21 -8.19
CA SER A 62 -2.74 -3.64 -9.54
C SER A 62 -1.64 -4.57 -10.07
N ASN A 63 -2.03 -5.72 -10.63
CA ASN A 63 -1.11 -6.73 -11.15
C ASN A 63 0.01 -7.11 -10.15
N ASP A 64 -0.37 -7.37 -8.90
CA ASP A 64 0.52 -7.74 -7.78
C ASP A 64 1.55 -6.67 -7.38
N GLU A 65 1.44 -5.45 -7.91
CA GLU A 65 2.29 -4.32 -7.57
C GLU A 65 1.51 -3.18 -6.93
N ILE A 66 2.18 -2.43 -6.05
CA ILE A 66 1.63 -1.17 -5.53
C ILE A 66 1.76 -0.13 -6.63
N SER A 67 0.64 0.27 -7.22
CA SER A 67 0.60 1.27 -8.29
C SER A 67 0.54 2.70 -7.76
N HIS A 68 -0.11 2.90 -6.61
CA HIS A 68 -0.30 4.23 -6.03
C HIS A 68 -0.24 4.20 -4.50
N ILE A 69 0.35 5.25 -3.92
CA ILE A 69 0.19 5.65 -2.51
C ILE A 69 -0.09 7.15 -2.54
N VAL A 70 -1.34 7.55 -2.34
CA VAL A 70 -1.80 8.92 -2.56
C VAL A 70 -2.81 9.35 -1.47
N PRO A 71 -3.05 10.67 -1.25
CA PRO A 71 -4.07 11.12 -0.30
C PRO A 71 -5.46 10.54 -0.62
N PHE A 72 -6.24 10.20 0.42
CA PHE A 72 -7.51 9.45 0.29
C PHE A 72 -8.50 10.04 -0.73
N GLU A 73 -8.61 11.37 -0.81
CA GLU A 73 -9.55 12.02 -1.72
C GLU A 73 -9.00 12.31 -3.13
N SER A 74 -7.76 11.92 -3.42
CA SER A 74 -7.08 12.29 -4.68
C SER A 74 -7.43 11.40 -5.87
N ILE A 75 -8.07 10.25 -5.63
CA ILE A 75 -8.32 9.21 -6.64
C ILE A 75 -9.77 8.75 -6.62
N GLU A 76 -10.31 8.42 -7.79
CA GLU A 76 -11.63 7.80 -7.97
C GLU A 76 -11.48 6.41 -8.56
N PHE A 77 -12.37 5.50 -8.17
CA PHE A 77 -12.42 4.13 -8.64
C PHE A 77 -13.67 3.88 -9.48
N ASP A 78 -13.59 2.96 -10.42
CA ASP A 78 -14.78 2.37 -11.05
C ASP A 78 -15.37 1.24 -10.19
N ASP A 79 -16.48 0.67 -10.66
CA ASP A 79 -17.23 -0.36 -9.93
C ASP A 79 -16.51 -1.72 -9.86
N GLU A 80 -15.38 -1.91 -10.56
CA GLU A 80 -14.61 -3.16 -10.55
C GLU A 80 -13.56 -3.22 -9.43
N ALA A 81 -13.28 -2.08 -8.78
CA ALA A 81 -12.33 -2.00 -7.69
C ALA A 81 -12.86 -2.66 -6.41
N THR A 82 -12.01 -3.46 -5.76
CA THR A 82 -12.26 -3.96 -4.40
C THR A 82 -11.74 -2.94 -3.39
N LEU A 83 -12.65 -2.25 -2.71
CA LEU A 83 -12.32 -1.25 -1.71
C LEU A 83 -12.30 -1.84 -0.31
N ILE A 84 -11.21 -1.60 0.42
CA ILE A 84 -11.00 -2.02 1.81
C ILE A 84 -10.87 -0.77 2.67
N ASP A 85 -11.84 -0.51 3.53
CA ASP A 85 -11.81 0.64 4.45
C ASP A 85 -10.76 0.44 5.55
N GLY A 86 -9.75 1.30 5.52
CA GLY A 86 -8.64 1.35 6.46
C GLY A 86 -8.82 2.36 7.59
N THR A 87 -10.00 2.97 7.74
CA THR A 87 -10.24 4.00 8.77
C THR A 87 -9.85 3.51 10.17
N GLY A 88 -8.95 4.24 10.82
CA GLY A 88 -8.44 3.90 12.16
C GLY A 88 -7.49 2.69 12.19
N LYS A 89 -7.06 2.18 11.03
CA LYS A 89 -6.13 1.05 10.88
C LYS A 89 -4.80 1.51 10.30
N PHE A 90 -3.80 0.64 10.43
CA PHE A 90 -2.49 0.83 9.85
C PHE A 90 -2.23 -0.18 8.73
N LEU A 91 -1.58 0.27 7.66
CA LEU A 91 -1.04 -0.57 6.61
C LEU A 91 0.49 -0.50 6.65
N MET A 92 1.11 -1.67 6.67
CA MET A 92 2.57 -1.80 6.70
C MET A 92 3.01 -2.85 5.68
N PRO A 93 4.29 -2.83 5.24
CA PRO A 93 4.87 -3.93 4.49
C PRO A 93 4.69 -5.25 5.24
N GLY A 94 4.52 -6.34 4.49
CA GLY A 94 4.53 -7.67 5.08
C GLY A 94 5.84 -7.94 5.82
N LEU A 95 5.77 -8.71 6.91
CA LEU A 95 6.93 -8.98 7.73
C LEU A 95 7.93 -9.88 6.99
N ALA A 96 9.20 -9.69 7.31
CA ALA A 96 10.30 -10.43 6.69
C ALA A 96 11.10 -11.19 7.77
N GLU A 97 11.07 -12.51 7.70
CA GLU A 97 11.86 -13.41 8.54
C GLU A 97 13.24 -13.64 7.89
N MET A 98 14.30 -13.24 8.58
CA MET A 98 15.67 -13.30 8.04
C MET A 98 16.48 -14.50 8.52
N HIS A 99 15.92 -15.29 9.44
CA HIS A 99 16.50 -16.49 10.01
C HIS A 99 15.46 -17.63 10.07
N GLY A 100 14.89 -17.97 8.90
CA GLY A 100 13.85 -19.00 8.80
C GLY A 100 14.39 -20.42 8.70
N HIS A 101 13.81 -21.34 9.47
CA HIS A 101 14.02 -22.78 9.33
C HIS A 101 12.95 -23.40 8.44
N VAL A 102 12.98 -23.05 7.15
CA VAL A 102 12.05 -23.61 6.15
C VAL A 102 12.32 -25.11 5.98
N PRO A 103 11.35 -26.03 6.10
CA PRO A 103 11.62 -27.46 5.94
C PRO A 103 11.99 -27.82 4.50
N PRO A 104 12.79 -28.88 4.26
CA PRO A 104 13.04 -29.37 2.90
C PRO A 104 11.76 -29.93 2.26
N THR A 105 11.63 -29.77 0.94
CA THR A 105 10.47 -30.29 0.18
C THR A 105 10.62 -31.76 -0.23
N ASP A 106 11.85 -32.24 -0.28
CA ASP A 106 12.27 -33.61 -0.58
C ASP A 106 13.38 -34.00 0.42
N PRO A 107 13.01 -34.42 1.65
CA PRO A 107 13.96 -34.75 2.70
C PRO A 107 14.72 -36.06 2.40
N PRO A 108 16.00 -36.19 2.77
CA PRO A 108 16.74 -37.44 2.60
C PRO A 108 16.19 -38.56 3.49
N SER A 109 16.54 -39.81 3.18
CA SER A 109 16.02 -41.00 3.88
C SER A 109 16.32 -41.05 5.38
N ASN A 110 17.32 -40.30 5.85
CA ASN A 110 17.69 -40.18 7.27
C ASN A 110 17.02 -38.98 7.98
N ALA A 111 16.19 -38.21 7.29
CA ALA A 111 15.45 -37.11 7.91
C ALA A 111 14.39 -37.64 8.90
N PRO A 112 14.01 -36.85 9.90
CA PRO A 112 12.92 -37.20 10.78
C PRO A 112 11.63 -37.47 10.01
N ARG A 113 10.90 -38.54 10.37
CA ARG A 113 9.69 -38.99 9.67
C ARG A 113 8.55 -37.97 9.63
N TYR A 114 8.57 -36.96 10.50
CA TYR A 114 7.58 -35.89 10.50
C TYR A 114 7.82 -34.82 9.43
N MET A 115 8.97 -34.84 8.73
CA MET A 115 9.24 -33.93 7.62
C MET A 115 8.45 -34.38 6.39
N THR A 116 7.16 -34.12 6.40
CA THR A 116 6.22 -34.43 5.32
C THR A 116 5.93 -33.18 4.49
N ARG A 117 5.27 -33.36 3.34
CA ARG A 117 4.74 -32.24 2.57
C ARG A 117 3.79 -31.36 3.40
N GLU A 118 2.95 -31.99 4.21
CA GLU A 118 2.04 -31.33 5.14
C GLU A 118 2.81 -30.46 6.16
N TYR A 119 3.94 -30.94 6.67
CA TYR A 119 4.79 -30.15 7.59
C TYR A 119 5.33 -28.87 6.92
N VAL A 120 5.72 -28.95 5.65
CA VAL A 120 6.13 -27.77 4.86
C VAL A 120 4.94 -26.80 4.72
N GLU A 121 3.76 -27.29 4.33
CA GLU A 121 2.56 -26.46 4.13
C GLU A 121 2.12 -25.77 5.43
N ASN A 122 2.07 -26.50 6.54
CA ASN A 122 1.74 -25.94 7.85
C ASN A 122 2.76 -24.88 8.28
N THR A 123 4.06 -25.09 8.00
CA THR A 123 5.09 -24.10 8.32
C THR A 123 4.90 -22.81 7.53
N LEU A 124 4.64 -22.90 6.22
CA LEU A 124 4.39 -21.72 5.37
C LEU A 124 3.08 -21.02 5.74
N PHE A 125 2.02 -21.79 6.05
CA PHE A 125 0.76 -21.25 6.53
C PHE A 125 0.93 -20.44 7.81
N LEU A 126 1.70 -20.94 8.79
CA LEU A 126 1.95 -20.23 10.04
C LEU A 126 2.72 -18.93 9.83
N TYR A 127 3.68 -18.90 8.90
CA TYR A 127 4.34 -17.64 8.52
C TYR A 127 3.34 -16.62 7.99
N THR A 128 2.53 -16.99 7.00
CA THR A 128 1.54 -16.08 6.40
C THR A 128 0.47 -15.65 7.41
N ALA A 129 0.00 -16.56 8.27
CA ALA A 129 -0.98 -16.25 9.31
C ALA A 129 -0.43 -15.25 10.35
N ALA A 130 0.88 -15.26 10.59
CA ALA A 130 1.58 -14.29 11.43
C ALA A 130 1.95 -12.98 10.70
N GLY A 131 1.57 -12.83 9.43
CA GLY A 131 1.91 -11.66 8.60
C GLY A 131 3.31 -11.68 7.99
N VAL A 132 4.04 -12.79 8.09
CA VAL A 132 5.33 -12.98 7.43
C VAL A 132 5.10 -13.39 5.98
N THR A 133 5.51 -12.53 5.05
CA THR A 133 5.32 -12.73 3.61
C THR A 133 6.64 -12.97 2.87
N THR A 134 7.77 -12.72 3.53
CA THR A 134 9.11 -13.00 3.02
C THR A 134 9.90 -13.80 4.04
N VAL A 135 10.52 -14.90 3.63
CA VAL A 135 11.35 -15.75 4.50
C VAL A 135 12.69 -16.03 3.84
N ARG A 136 13.79 -15.75 4.53
CA ARG A 136 15.14 -16.20 4.17
C ARG A 136 15.43 -17.52 4.88
N GLY A 137 15.41 -18.62 4.11
CA GLY A 137 15.78 -19.95 4.61
C GLY A 137 17.29 -20.07 4.88
N MET A 138 17.67 -20.58 6.06
CA MET A 138 19.07 -20.75 6.47
C MET A 138 19.62 -22.17 6.35
N LEU A 139 18.76 -23.16 6.08
CA LEU A 139 19.16 -24.57 6.04
C LEU A 139 19.88 -24.99 4.74
N GLY A 140 19.73 -24.22 3.66
CA GLY A 140 20.53 -24.40 2.43
C GLY A 140 20.17 -25.62 1.57
N TRP A 141 18.96 -26.17 1.70
CA TRP A 141 18.55 -27.31 0.85
C TRP A 141 18.17 -26.82 -0.55
N ALA A 142 18.77 -27.39 -1.59
CA ALA A 142 18.54 -26.96 -2.98
C ALA A 142 17.06 -27.03 -3.40
N ASN A 143 16.34 -28.03 -2.90
CA ASN A 143 14.92 -28.25 -3.18
C ASN A 143 13.99 -27.16 -2.61
N GLN A 144 14.44 -26.36 -1.64
CA GLN A 144 13.65 -25.23 -1.09
C GLN A 144 13.42 -24.14 -2.13
N LEU A 145 14.29 -24.01 -3.14
CA LEU A 145 14.12 -23.02 -4.20
C LEU A 145 12.84 -23.24 -5.00
N SER A 146 12.39 -24.49 -5.13
CA SER A 146 11.10 -24.81 -5.78
C SER A 146 9.88 -24.25 -5.05
N LEU A 147 10.01 -23.85 -3.79
CA LEU A 147 8.93 -23.18 -3.06
C LEU A 147 8.67 -21.76 -3.56
N LYS A 148 9.59 -21.16 -4.33
CA LYS A 148 9.38 -19.84 -4.93
C LYS A 148 8.40 -19.85 -6.10
N GLU A 149 8.23 -21.01 -6.72
CA GLU A 149 7.35 -21.20 -7.89
C GLU A 149 5.90 -21.52 -7.49
N LYS A 150 5.61 -21.55 -6.18
CA LYS A 150 4.30 -21.88 -5.61
C LYS A 150 3.72 -20.67 -4.92
#